data_AF-T2M549-F1
#
_entry.id   AF-T2M549-F1
#
_cell.length_a   1.000
_cell.length_b   1.000
_cell.length_c   1.000
_cell.angle_alpha   90.00
_cell.angle_beta   90.00
_cell.angle_gamma   90.00
#
_symmetry.space_group_name_H-M   'P 1'
#
loop_
_entity.id
_entity.type
_entity.pdbx_description
1 polymer ?
#
loop_
_entity_poly.entity_id
_entity_poly.type
_entity_poly.pdbx_seq_one_letter_code
_entity_poly.pdbx_strand_id
1 'polypeptide(L)'
;MGDISQTSDYQNELYELSQDFESFFKVDTAKQIAETECLIDGILAKLEELCTVVEMIRSESKDVLFTILPVLHHRCQDLTMIFKQIDRLETFMSMVKECVEDNEEKVKIAEKELGSKNIKKLLNNVPVPKFLLKRKDIQLYTKKEVTPLDYKHPKTFRTEDYFEPYKTLQKNTTEDT
;
A
#
# COMPACT_ATOMS: atom_id res chain seq x y z
N MET A 1 60.62 73.03 60.38
CA MET A 1 59.31 72.47 60.77
C MET A 1 58.57 71.82 59.58
N GLY A 2 59.25 71.41 58.49
CA GLY A 2 58.62 70.93 57.25
C GLY A 2 58.93 69.48 56.84
N ASP A 3 59.65 68.71 57.66
CA ASP A 3 60.17 67.38 57.30
C ASP A 3 59.25 66.22 57.70
N ILE A 4 58.45 66.42 58.75
CA ILE A 4 57.60 65.37 59.35
C ILE A 4 56.30 65.18 58.54
N SER A 5 55.75 66.25 57.95
CA SER A 5 54.54 66.15 57.12
C SER A 5 54.79 65.46 55.79
N GLN A 6 55.88 65.77 55.08
CA GLN A 6 56.22 65.08 53.83
C GLN A 6 56.46 63.58 54.04
N THR A 7 57.16 63.21 55.12
CA THR A 7 57.41 61.80 55.43
C THR A 7 56.12 61.02 55.72
N SER A 8 55.12 61.66 56.34
CA SER A 8 53.80 61.07 56.59
C SER A 8 53.01 60.83 55.29
N ASP A 9 53.09 61.75 54.34
CA ASP A 9 52.37 61.65 53.07
C ASP A 9 52.93 60.52 52.20
N TYR A 10 54.26 60.38 52.12
CA TYR A 10 54.90 59.27 51.40
C TYR A 10 54.60 57.89 52.01
N GLN A 11 54.46 57.81 53.34
CA GLN A 11 54.10 56.55 54.01
C GLN A 11 52.65 56.15 53.68
N ASN A 12 51.74 57.12 53.60
CA ASN A 12 50.37 56.87 53.20
C ASN A 12 50.28 56.43 51.73
N GLU A 13 51.02 57.08 50.82
CA GLU A 13 51.06 56.67 49.40
C GLU A 13 51.62 55.26 49.22
N LEU A 14 52.67 54.89 49.98
CA LEU A 14 53.23 53.55 49.94
C LEU A 14 52.26 52.50 50.51
N TYR A 15 51.50 52.87 51.54
CA TYR A 15 50.49 52.01 52.15
C TYR A 15 49.29 51.77 51.21
N GLU A 16 48.78 52.82 50.56
CA GLU A 16 47.74 52.71 49.53
C GLU A 16 48.22 51.85 48.35
N LEU A 17 49.45 52.07 47.86
CA LEU A 17 50.03 51.25 46.80
C LEU A 17 50.15 49.78 47.21
N SER A 18 50.56 49.50 48.46
CA SER A 18 50.65 48.14 48.99
C SER A 18 49.28 47.46 49.06
N GLN A 19 48.23 48.19 49.44
CA GLN A 19 46.87 47.65 49.49
C GLN A 19 46.28 47.42 48.10
N ASP A 20 46.53 48.32 47.15
CA ASP A 20 46.15 48.12 45.75
C ASP A 20 46.82 46.86 45.18
N PHE A 21 48.13 46.67 45.43
CA PHE A 21 48.83 45.44 45.03
C PHE A 21 48.29 44.20 45.73
N GLU A 22 47.98 44.26 47.03
CA GLU A 22 47.37 43.14 47.78
C GLU A 22 46.02 42.74 47.19
N SER A 23 45.20 43.72 46.78
CA SER A 23 43.90 43.47 46.15
C SER A 23 44.02 42.72 44.82
N PHE A 24 45.09 42.99 44.05
CA PHE A 24 45.32 42.35 42.75
C PHE A 24 45.64 40.85 42.88
N PHE A 25 46.25 40.44 44.01
CA PHE A 25 46.53 39.03 44.30
C PHE A 25 45.41 38.33 45.06
N LYS A 26 44.36 39.06 45.47
CA LYS A 26 43.21 38.50 46.18
C LYS A 26 42.25 37.82 45.19
N VAL A 27 42.65 36.66 44.71
CA VAL A 27 41.79 35.77 43.94
C VAL A 27 40.92 34.98 44.90
N ASP A 28 39.60 35.10 44.77
CA ASP A 28 38.65 34.26 45.49
C ASP A 28 38.57 32.88 44.82
N THR A 29 39.53 32.03 45.20
CA THR A 29 39.62 30.66 44.72
C THR A 29 38.42 29.81 45.12
N ALA A 30 37.80 30.08 46.27
CA ALA A 30 36.60 29.38 46.71
C ALA A 30 35.41 29.66 45.77
N LYS A 31 35.24 30.93 45.35
CA LYS A 31 34.23 31.29 44.36
C LYS A 31 34.46 30.61 43.01
N GLN A 32 35.69 30.60 42.50
CA GLN A 32 36.01 29.95 41.22
C GLN A 32 35.80 28.43 41.26
N ILE A 33 36.13 27.79 42.39
CA ILE A 33 35.88 26.36 42.61
C ILE A 33 34.37 26.09 42.57
N ALA A 34 33.57 26.85 43.29
CA ALA A 34 32.12 26.67 43.33
C ALA A 34 31.45 26.90 41.96
N GLU A 35 31.90 27.91 41.20
CA GLU A 35 31.44 28.13 39.83
C GLU A 35 31.79 26.96 38.90
N THR A 36 32.97 26.37 39.08
CA THR A 36 33.42 25.20 38.32
C THR A 36 32.62 23.95 38.68
N GLU A 37 32.39 23.71 39.97
CA GLU A 37 31.55 22.59 40.45
C GLU A 37 30.12 22.70 39.90
N CYS A 38 29.53 23.89 39.94
CA CYS A 38 28.21 24.16 39.35
C CYS A 38 28.16 23.87 37.84
N LEU A 39 29.21 24.24 37.10
CA LEU A 39 29.32 23.92 35.68
C LEU A 39 29.45 22.41 35.44
N ILE A 40 30.24 21.70 36.25
CA ILE A 40 30.39 20.24 36.15
C ILE A 40 29.05 19.56 36.40
N ASP A 41 28.33 19.93 37.46
CA ASP A 41 27.01 19.38 37.77
C ASP A 41 26.02 19.61 36.62
N GLY A 42 26.04 20.81 36.03
CA GLY A 42 25.21 21.13 34.86
C GLY A 42 25.55 20.29 33.62
N ILE A 43 26.82 19.94 33.42
CA ILE A 43 27.26 19.06 32.32
C ILE A 43 26.88 17.61 32.60
N LEU A 44 27.04 17.13 33.83
CA LEU A 44 26.66 15.78 34.24
C LEU A 44 25.16 15.55 34.07
N ALA A 45 24.32 16.51 34.48
CA ALA A 45 22.88 16.44 34.27
C ALA A 45 22.50 16.35 32.79
N LYS A 46 23.15 17.14 31.92
CA LYS A 46 22.94 17.07 30.46
C LYS A 46 23.40 15.74 29.87
N LEU A 47 24.49 15.16 30.39
CA LEU A 47 24.96 13.86 29.94
C LEU A 47 23.95 12.76 30.27
N GLU A 48 23.38 12.78 31.47
CA GLU A 48 22.32 11.84 31.89
C GLU A 48 21.07 11.96 31.02
N GLU A 49 20.66 13.19 30.70
CA GLU A 49 19.55 13.46 29.78
C GLU A 49 19.84 12.87 28.38
N LEU A 50 21.03 13.13 27.83
CA LEU A 50 21.44 12.60 26.53
C LEU A 50 21.48 11.06 26.52
N CYS A 51 21.98 10.44 27.60
CA CYS A 51 21.97 8.99 27.73
C CYS A 51 20.54 8.43 27.72
N THR A 52 19.60 9.12 28.37
CA THR A 52 18.18 8.74 28.36
C THR A 52 17.59 8.82 26.95
N VAL A 53 17.87 9.90 26.21
CA VAL A 53 17.40 10.06 24.81
C VAL A 53 17.99 8.99 23.90
N VAL A 54 19.28 8.68 24.04
CA VAL A 54 19.92 7.62 23.26
C VAL A 54 19.29 6.26 23.54
N GLU A 55 18.98 5.96 24.80
CA GLU A 55 18.30 4.72 25.17
C GLU A 55 16.89 4.64 24.58
N MET A 56 16.13 5.74 24.59
CA MET A 56 14.82 5.82 23.95
C MET A 56 14.92 5.55 22.44
N ILE A 57 15.83 6.23 21.74
CA ILE A 57 16.07 6.01 20.30
C ILE A 57 16.44 4.56 20.02
N ARG A 58 17.30 3.97 20.87
CA ARG A 58 17.71 2.56 20.72
C ARG A 58 16.53 1.62 20.90
N SER A 59 15.65 1.88 21.88
CA SER A 59 14.44 1.09 22.11
C SER A 59 13.47 1.20 20.94
N GLU A 60 13.15 2.42 20.50
CA GLU A 60 12.25 2.65 19.35
C GLU A 60 12.78 2.02 18.08
N SER A 61 14.09 2.12 17.83
CA SER A 61 14.72 1.48 16.68
C SER A 61 14.58 -0.05 16.72
N LYS A 62 14.69 -0.66 17.90
CA LYS A 62 14.46 -2.10 18.05
C LYS A 62 13.00 -2.46 17.76
N ASP A 63 12.04 -1.69 18.27
CA ASP A 63 10.62 -1.94 18.03
C ASP A 63 10.27 -1.83 16.55
N VAL A 64 10.83 -0.83 15.84
CA VAL A 64 10.66 -0.69 14.40
C VAL A 64 11.24 -1.90 13.66
N LEU A 65 12.48 -2.28 13.97
CA LEU A 65 13.18 -3.34 13.24
C LEU A 65 12.60 -4.72 13.48
N PHE A 66 12.23 -5.04 14.72
CA PHE A 66 11.83 -6.40 15.11
C PHE A 66 10.32 -6.60 15.14
N THR A 67 9.53 -5.53 15.21
CA THR A 67 8.06 -5.64 15.27
C THR A 67 7.40 -5.01 14.06
N ILE A 68 7.64 -3.72 13.83
CA ILE A 68 6.88 -2.96 12.82
C ILE A 68 7.24 -3.41 11.40
N LEU A 69 8.53 -3.53 11.07
CA LEU A 69 8.97 -3.92 9.73
C LEU A 69 8.49 -5.33 9.32
N PRO A 70 8.62 -6.38 10.15
CA PRO A 70 8.09 -7.70 9.81
C PRO A 70 6.59 -7.70 9.61
N VAL A 71 5.85 -7.00 10.48
CA VAL A 71 4.38 -6.88 10.35
C VAL A 71 4.01 -6.17 9.05
N LEU A 72 4.65 -5.05 8.75
CA LEU A 72 4.42 -4.30 7.52
C LEU A 72 4.75 -5.15 6.29
N HIS A 73 5.87 -5.87 6.31
CA HIS A 73 6.25 -6.78 5.24
C HIS A 73 5.19 -7.85 5.00
N HIS A 74 4.69 -8.49 6.06
CA HIS A 74 3.63 -9.48 5.95
C HIS A 74 2.35 -8.89 5.35
N ARG A 75 1.94 -7.68 5.79
CA ARG A 75 0.79 -6.98 5.20
C ARG A 75 0.98 -6.64 3.72
N CYS A 76 2.18 -6.26 3.32
CA CYS A 76 2.51 -6.03 1.91
C CYS A 76 2.40 -7.32 1.08
N GLN A 77 2.81 -8.46 1.65
CA GLN A 77 2.64 -9.77 1.00
C GLN A 77 1.16 -10.15 0.86
N ASP A 78 0.34 -9.92 1.89
CA ASP A 78 -1.11 -10.12 1.84
C ASP A 78 -1.75 -9.30 0.71
N LEU A 79 -1.39 -8.01 0.61
CA LEU A 79 -1.86 -7.12 -0.45
C LEU A 79 -1.43 -7.62 -1.84
N THR A 80 -0.19 -8.10 -1.97
CA THR A 80 0.31 -8.67 -3.23
C THR A 80 -0.51 -9.89 -3.66
N MET A 81 -0.94 -10.72 -2.72
CA MET A 81 -1.82 -11.85 -3.01
C MET A 81 -3.20 -11.38 -3.50
N ILE A 82 -3.76 -10.34 -2.89
CA ILE A 82 -5.04 -9.76 -3.30
C ILE A 82 -4.95 -9.19 -4.72
N PHE A 83 -3.89 -8.44 -5.04
CA PHE A 83 -3.70 -7.92 -6.40
C PHE A 83 -3.60 -9.03 -7.45
N LYS A 84 -2.90 -10.13 -7.14
CA LYS A 84 -2.87 -11.30 -8.04
C LYS A 84 -4.26 -11.92 -8.26
N GLN A 85 -5.14 -11.90 -7.26
CA GLN A 85 -6.52 -12.37 -7.43
C GLN A 85 -7.32 -11.43 -8.32
N ILE A 86 -7.10 -10.11 -8.19
CA ILE A 86 -7.72 -9.10 -9.05
C ILE A 86 -7.26 -9.29 -10.50
N ASP A 87 -5.96 -9.45 -10.76
CA ASP A 87 -5.43 -9.67 -12.12
C ASP A 87 -6.02 -10.92 -12.78
N ARG A 88 -6.19 -12.00 -12.01
CA ARG A 88 -6.84 -13.24 -12.48
C ARG A 88 -8.30 -12.99 -12.84
N LEU A 89 -9.02 -12.23 -12.02
CA LEU A 89 -10.41 -11.88 -12.28
C LEU A 89 -10.54 -11.02 -13.53
N GLU A 90 -9.65 -10.06 -13.74
CA GLU A 90 -9.62 -9.22 -14.94
C GLU A 90 -9.37 -10.05 -16.21
N THR A 91 -8.43 -11.00 -16.15
CA THR A 91 -8.16 -11.94 -17.25
C THR A 91 -9.39 -12.78 -17.55
N PHE A 92 -10.05 -13.30 -16.52
CA PHE A 92 -11.28 -14.07 -16.67
C PHE A 92 -12.39 -13.24 -17.32
N MET A 93 -12.62 -12.02 -16.84
CA MET A 93 -13.61 -11.10 -17.40
C MET A 93 -13.33 -10.77 -18.87
N SER A 94 -12.06 -10.58 -19.24
CA SER A 94 -11.67 -10.34 -20.63
C SER A 94 -12.04 -11.51 -21.54
N MET A 95 -11.84 -12.74 -21.09
CA MET A 95 -12.21 -13.93 -21.84
C MET A 95 -13.74 -14.13 -21.90
N VAL A 96 -14.47 -13.86 -20.80
CA VAL A 96 -15.94 -13.88 -20.82
C VAL A 96 -16.48 -12.89 -21.85
N LYS A 97 -15.89 -11.69 -21.91
CA LYS A 97 -16.22 -10.68 -22.91
C LYS A 97 -16.02 -11.22 -24.34
N GLU A 98 -14.87 -11.80 -24.65
CA GLU A 98 -14.59 -12.41 -25.96
C GLU A 98 -15.64 -13.48 -26.32
N CYS A 99 -15.99 -14.37 -25.37
CA CYS A 99 -16.99 -15.42 -25.59
C CYS A 99 -18.40 -14.84 -25.86
N VAL A 100 -18.77 -13.76 -25.18
CA VAL A 100 -20.06 -13.09 -25.38
C VAL A 100 -20.10 -12.39 -26.74
N GLU A 101 -19.03 -11.70 -27.13
CA GLU A 101 -18.90 -11.04 -28.43
C GLU A 101 -19.01 -12.07 -29.57
N ASP A 102 -18.28 -13.19 -29.48
CA ASP A 102 -18.35 -14.31 -30.42
C ASP A 102 -19.77 -14.89 -30.54
N ASN A 103 -20.46 -15.04 -29.40
CA ASN A 103 -21.81 -15.59 -29.37
C ASN A 103 -22.82 -14.61 -29.96
N GLU A 104 -22.69 -13.32 -29.67
CA GLU A 104 -23.53 -12.27 -30.24
C GLU A 104 -23.39 -12.21 -31.77
N GLU A 105 -22.18 -12.33 -32.30
CA GLU A 105 -21.95 -12.39 -33.74
C GLU A 105 -22.61 -13.63 -34.39
N LYS A 106 -22.44 -14.81 -33.78
CA LYS A 106 -23.07 -16.05 -34.27
C LYS A 106 -24.60 -15.97 -34.24
N VAL A 107 -25.17 -15.39 -33.19
CA VAL A 107 -26.63 -15.16 -33.08
C VAL A 107 -27.09 -14.20 -34.18
N LYS A 108 -26.40 -13.08 -34.39
CA LYS A 108 -26.71 -12.13 -35.49
C LYS A 108 -26.69 -12.81 -36.86
N ILE A 109 -25.71 -13.67 -37.13
CA ILE A 109 -25.62 -14.44 -38.38
C ILE A 109 -26.82 -15.38 -38.50
N ALA A 110 -27.12 -16.15 -37.44
CA ALA A 110 -28.23 -17.09 -37.42
C ALA A 110 -29.57 -16.39 -37.62
N GLU A 111 -29.80 -15.25 -36.97
CA GLU A 111 -31.00 -14.42 -37.15
C GLU A 111 -31.13 -13.89 -38.58
N LYS A 112 -30.03 -13.39 -39.17
CA LYS A 112 -29.99 -12.94 -40.57
C LYS A 112 -30.32 -14.06 -41.53
N GLU A 113 -29.73 -15.25 -41.33
CA GLU A 113 -30.01 -16.42 -42.17
C GLU A 113 -31.45 -16.90 -42.01
N LEU A 114 -31.96 -16.99 -40.77
CA LEU A 114 -33.31 -17.42 -40.47
C LEU A 114 -34.33 -16.43 -41.07
N GLY A 115 -34.11 -15.13 -40.89
CA GLY A 115 -34.92 -14.07 -41.49
C GLY A 115 -34.89 -14.11 -43.03
N SER A 116 -33.71 -14.31 -43.63
CA SER A 116 -33.60 -14.35 -45.11
C SER A 116 -34.16 -15.63 -45.72
N LYS A 117 -33.94 -16.79 -45.09
CA LYS A 117 -34.35 -18.12 -45.60
C LYS A 117 -35.84 -18.38 -45.39
N ASN A 118 -36.43 -17.91 -44.29
CA ASN A 118 -37.86 -18.09 -44.04
C ASN A 118 -38.71 -17.24 -44.97
N ILE A 119 -38.36 -15.98 -45.22
CA ILE A 119 -39.17 -15.11 -46.09
C ILE A 119 -39.08 -15.58 -47.55
N LYS A 120 -37.89 -15.98 -48.02
CA LYS A 120 -37.70 -16.47 -49.41
C LYS A 120 -38.35 -17.84 -49.64
N LYS A 121 -38.29 -18.76 -48.67
CA LYS A 121 -38.96 -20.07 -48.79
C LYS A 121 -40.48 -19.95 -48.63
N LEU A 122 -40.98 -19.04 -47.80
CA LEU A 122 -42.42 -18.82 -47.66
C LEU A 122 -43.02 -18.15 -48.90
N LEU A 123 -42.30 -17.24 -49.57
CA LEU A 123 -42.76 -16.57 -50.79
C LEU A 123 -42.59 -17.40 -52.06
N ASN A 124 -41.56 -18.25 -52.15
CA ASN A 124 -41.34 -19.11 -53.32
C ASN A 124 -42.28 -20.33 -53.38
N ASN A 125 -43.05 -20.61 -52.31
CA ASN A 125 -43.91 -21.79 -52.21
C ASN A 125 -45.42 -21.45 -52.15
N VAL A 126 -45.81 -20.23 -52.55
CA VAL A 126 -47.23 -19.87 -52.68
C VAL A 126 -47.68 -19.99 -54.15
N PRO A 127 -48.25 -21.12 -54.59
CA PRO A 127 -49.38 -21.03 -55.49
C PRO A 127 -50.54 -20.45 -54.69
N VAL A 128 -51.23 -19.46 -55.22
CA VAL A 128 -52.46 -18.92 -54.63
C VAL A 128 -53.64 -19.73 -55.19
N PRO A 129 -54.36 -20.54 -54.39
CA PRO A 129 -55.73 -20.88 -54.74
C PRO A 129 -56.72 -20.54 -53.63
N LYS A 130 -57.86 -20.03 -54.11
CA LYS A 130 -59.11 -19.75 -53.40
C LYS A 130 -59.60 -21.05 -52.75
N PHE A 131 -59.53 -21.21 -51.43
CA PHE A 131 -60.47 -22.00 -50.61
C PHE A 131 -59.96 -22.01 -49.17
N LEU A 132 -60.30 -20.92 -48.49
CA LEU A 132 -60.22 -20.75 -47.05
C LEU A 132 -60.96 -21.87 -46.31
N LEU A 133 -60.30 -22.37 -45.26
CA LEU A 133 -60.83 -23.11 -44.10
C LEU A 133 -61.49 -24.49 -44.31
N LYS A 134 -60.70 -25.55 -44.09
CA LYS A 134 -61.14 -26.68 -43.26
C LYS A 134 -59.98 -27.11 -42.34
N ARG A 135 -60.15 -26.90 -41.03
CA ARG A 135 -59.32 -27.50 -39.97
C ARG A 135 -59.41 -29.02 -40.08
N LYS A 136 -58.27 -29.71 -39.94
CA LYS A 136 -58.03 -30.77 -38.94
C LYS A 136 -56.56 -31.20 -38.96
N ASP A 137 -56.15 -31.66 -37.78
CA ASP A 137 -54.90 -32.32 -37.42
C ASP A 137 -53.66 -31.44 -37.22
N ILE A 138 -53.48 -31.05 -35.96
CA ILE A 138 -52.20 -30.59 -35.40
C ILE A 138 -51.26 -31.80 -35.44
N GLN A 139 -50.50 -31.92 -36.52
CA GLN A 139 -49.34 -32.81 -36.56
C GLN A 139 -48.25 -32.17 -35.71
N LEU A 140 -47.85 -32.87 -34.64
CA LEU A 140 -46.66 -32.55 -33.85
C LEU A 140 -45.51 -32.26 -34.82
N TYR A 141 -44.90 -31.11 -34.63
CA TYR A 141 -43.70 -30.65 -35.30
C TYR A 141 -42.62 -31.73 -35.12
N THR A 142 -42.48 -32.62 -36.10
CA THR A 142 -41.29 -33.43 -36.24
C THR A 142 -40.15 -32.46 -36.45
N LYS A 143 -39.35 -32.25 -35.41
CA LYS A 143 -38.10 -31.50 -35.42
C LYS A 143 -37.20 -32.12 -36.49
N LYS A 144 -37.35 -31.67 -37.74
CA LYS A 144 -36.31 -31.87 -38.75
C LYS A 144 -35.11 -31.12 -38.21
N GLU A 145 -34.10 -31.86 -37.78
CA GLU A 145 -32.76 -31.35 -37.55
C GLU A 145 -32.32 -30.66 -38.84
N VAL A 146 -32.53 -29.35 -38.90
CA VAL A 146 -31.74 -28.49 -39.74
C VAL A 146 -30.43 -28.36 -38.97
N THR A 147 -29.56 -29.35 -39.09
CA THR A 147 -28.14 -29.16 -38.81
C THR A 147 -27.66 -28.17 -39.87
N PRO A 148 -27.30 -26.93 -39.51
CA PRO A 148 -26.58 -26.07 -40.44
C PRO A 148 -25.34 -26.83 -40.88
N LEU A 149 -25.06 -26.89 -42.18
CA LEU A 149 -23.96 -27.70 -42.75
C LEU A 149 -22.58 -27.35 -42.15
N ASP A 150 -22.46 -26.20 -41.47
CA ASP A 150 -21.25 -25.68 -40.83
C ASP A 150 -21.46 -25.24 -39.36
N TYR A 151 -22.36 -25.88 -38.62
CA TYR A 151 -22.51 -25.57 -37.20
C TYR A 151 -21.24 -25.92 -36.41
N LYS A 152 -20.51 -24.89 -35.95
CA LYS A 152 -19.41 -25.01 -35.00
C LYS A 152 -19.90 -24.66 -33.59
N HIS A 153 -19.68 -25.58 -32.66
CA HIS A 153 -20.03 -25.39 -31.26
C HIS A 153 -19.38 -24.09 -30.71
N PRO A 154 -20.08 -23.30 -29.90
CA PRO A 154 -19.49 -22.15 -29.21
C PRO A 154 -18.28 -22.57 -28.38
N LYS A 155 -17.25 -21.72 -28.33
CA LYS A 155 -16.11 -21.97 -27.46
C LYS A 155 -16.61 -21.82 -26.02
N THR A 156 -16.62 -22.92 -25.27
CA THR A 156 -16.99 -22.92 -23.85
C THR A 156 -15.72 -22.82 -23.04
N PHE A 157 -15.70 -21.92 -22.06
CA PHE A 157 -14.62 -21.85 -21.08
C PHE A 157 -15.01 -22.62 -19.82
N ARG A 158 -14.01 -23.14 -19.12
CA ARG A 158 -14.17 -23.76 -17.80
C ARG A 158 -13.58 -22.83 -16.76
N THR A 159 -14.33 -22.54 -15.72
CA THR A 159 -13.91 -21.63 -14.64
C THR A 159 -12.71 -22.20 -13.89
N GLU A 160 -12.63 -23.53 -13.82
CA GLU A 160 -11.52 -24.27 -13.22
C GLU A 160 -10.16 -24.03 -13.88
N ASP A 161 -10.12 -23.61 -15.14
CA ASP A 161 -8.86 -23.34 -15.87
C ASP A 161 -8.25 -21.98 -15.48
N TYR A 162 -8.99 -21.13 -14.74
CA TYR A 162 -8.61 -19.75 -14.40
C TYR A 162 -8.57 -19.49 -12.89
N PHE A 163 -9.33 -20.25 -12.11
CA PHE A 163 -9.36 -20.14 -10.66
C PHE A 163 -8.88 -21.44 -10.01
N GLU A 164 -7.79 -21.35 -9.26
CA GLU A 164 -7.36 -22.44 -8.38
C GLU A 164 -8.45 -22.75 -7.33
N PRO A 165 -8.73 -24.03 -7.04
CA PRO A 165 -9.66 -24.39 -5.97
C PRO A 165 -9.24 -23.73 -4.66
N TYR A 166 -10.16 -23.06 -3.97
CA TYR A 166 -9.91 -22.29 -2.74
C TYR A 166 -9.13 -23.04 -1.64
N LYS A 167 -9.06 -24.37 -1.71
CA LYS A 167 -8.35 -25.25 -0.77
C LYS A 167 -6.81 -25.25 -0.92
N THR A 168 -6.24 -24.87 -2.07
CA THR A 168 -4.77 -24.85 -2.27
C THR A 168 -4.10 -23.57 -1.75
N LEU A 169 -4.85 -22.50 -1.49
CA LEU A 169 -4.31 -21.23 -0.97
C LEU A 169 -4.04 -21.23 0.54
N GLN A 170 -4.66 -22.14 1.31
CA GLN A 170 -4.44 -22.21 2.77
C GLN A 170 -3.27 -23.12 3.17
N LYS A 171 -2.78 -23.99 2.28
CA LYS A 171 -1.67 -24.92 2.60
C LYS A 171 -0.29 -24.26 2.54
N ASN A 172 -0.14 -23.20 1.75
CA ASN A 172 1.16 -22.55 1.53
C ASN A 172 1.53 -21.55 2.65
N THR A 173 0.69 -21.40 3.68
CA THR A 173 0.91 -20.51 4.82
C THR A 173 1.28 -21.27 6.09
N THR A 174 1.25 -22.61 6.08
CA THR A 174 1.41 -23.42 7.31
C THR A 174 2.67 -24.30 7.35
N GLU A 175 3.55 -24.26 6.34
CA GLU A 175 4.75 -25.13 6.29
C GLU A 175 6.09 -24.43 6.54
N ASP A 176 6.12 -23.13 6.86
CA ASP A 176 7.32 -22.47 7.39
C ASP A 176 7.05 -21.97 8.82
N THR A 177 7.22 -22.86 9.80
CA THR A 177 7.43 -22.53 11.22
C THR A 177 8.57 -23.39 11.74
#